data_AF-B1V870-F1
#
_entry.id   AF-B1V870-F1
#
_cell.length_a   1.000
_cell.length_b   1.000
_cell.length_c   1.000
_cell.angle_alpha   90.00
_cell.angle_beta   90.00
_cell.angle_gamma   90.00
#
_symmetry.space_group_name_H-M   'P 1'
#
loop_
_entity.id
_entity.type
_entity.pdbx_description
1 polymer ?
#
loop_
_entity_poly.entity_id
_entity_poly.type
_entity_poly.pdbx_seq_one_letter_code
_entity_poly.pdbx_strand_id
1 'polypeptide(L)'
;MQKKETKKTKEKNPPIWAKLSSSIAYYLRRCDLDYSNEELLEDYLEFAYADSEIEGNITYLNKQTKEWVEIDKPLQDRIKTTFIERIEKMREKYNRPYDPKEKEHEEEEKKVYTNNVIEFRKRN
;
A
#
# COMPACT_ATOMS: atom_id res chain seq x y z
N MET A 1 11.81 -47.69 -17.11
CA MET A 1 11.85 -46.43 -16.34
C MET A 1 11.11 -45.35 -17.13
N GLN A 2 9.85 -45.07 -16.78
CA GLN A 2 9.08 -44.00 -17.41
C GLN A 2 9.59 -42.65 -16.89
N LYS A 3 10.10 -41.80 -17.80
CA LYS A 3 10.45 -40.42 -17.48
C LYS A 3 9.16 -39.68 -17.14
N LYS A 4 8.97 -39.35 -15.86
CA LYS A 4 7.91 -38.43 -15.43
C LYS A 4 8.23 -37.07 -16.03
N GLU A 5 7.44 -36.67 -17.02
CA GLU A 5 7.43 -35.28 -17.49
C GLU A 5 7.03 -34.39 -16.32
N THR A 6 8.00 -33.67 -15.77
CA THR A 6 7.74 -32.56 -14.86
C THR A 6 6.92 -31.53 -15.62
N LYS A 7 5.61 -31.51 -15.36
CA LYS A 7 4.73 -30.42 -15.78
C LYS A 7 5.37 -29.12 -15.30
N LYS A 8 6.01 -28.36 -16.21
CA LYS A 8 6.36 -26.96 -15.98
C LYS A 8 5.05 -26.25 -15.63
N THR A 9 4.81 -26.02 -14.36
CA THR A 9 3.79 -25.08 -13.91
C THR A 9 4.16 -23.75 -14.52
N LYS A 10 3.50 -23.36 -15.62
CA LYS A 10 3.61 -22.01 -16.16
C LYS A 10 3.33 -21.07 -15.00
N GLU A 11 4.36 -20.39 -14.53
CA GLU A 11 4.27 -19.41 -13.46
C GLU A 11 3.27 -18.36 -13.93
N LYS A 12 2.06 -18.41 -13.38
CA LYS A 12 0.98 -17.52 -13.80
C LYS A 12 1.29 -16.16 -13.21
N ASN A 13 2.07 -15.35 -13.93
CA ASN A 13 2.28 -13.95 -13.58
C ASN A 13 0.96 -13.20 -13.85
N PRO A 14 0.21 -12.80 -12.81
CA PRO A 14 -1.06 -12.10 -13.02
C PRO A 14 -0.82 -10.77 -13.74
N PRO A 15 -1.76 -10.30 -14.57
CA PRO A 15 -1.67 -8.97 -15.16
C PRO A 15 -1.40 -7.92 -14.08
N ILE A 16 -0.61 -6.89 -14.41
CA ILE A 16 -0.23 -5.83 -13.46
C ILE A 16 -1.45 -5.26 -12.71
N TRP A 17 -2.55 -5.05 -13.42
CA TRP A 17 -3.83 -4.61 -12.84
C TRP A 17 -4.35 -5.52 -11.72
N ALA A 18 -4.24 -6.85 -11.87
CA ALA A 18 -4.69 -7.79 -10.84
C ALA A 18 -3.88 -7.64 -9.54
N LYS A 19 -2.59 -7.32 -9.65
CA LYS A 19 -1.71 -7.05 -8.50
C LYS A 19 -2.05 -5.72 -7.84
N LEU A 20 -2.17 -4.66 -8.62
CA LEU A 20 -2.51 -3.32 -8.13
C LEU A 20 -3.89 -3.30 -7.47
N SER A 21 -4.90 -3.89 -8.11
CA SER A 21 -6.24 -4.00 -7.52
C SER A 21 -6.29 -4.84 -6.24
N SER A 22 -5.39 -5.83 -6.10
CA SER A 22 -5.22 -6.58 -4.86
C SER A 22 -4.51 -5.75 -3.79
N SER A 23 -3.55 -4.89 -4.18
CA SER A 23 -2.88 -3.93 -3.29
C SER A 23 -3.89 -2.96 -2.68
N ILE A 24 -4.77 -2.37 -3.50
CA ILE A 24 -5.89 -1.53 -3.02
C ILE A 24 -6.72 -2.29 -1.99
N ALA A 25 -7.15 -3.52 -2.31
CA ALA A 25 -7.98 -4.32 -1.40
C ALA A 25 -7.24 -4.73 -0.11
N TYR A 26 -5.91 -4.82 -0.14
CA TYR A 26 -5.11 -5.07 1.05
C TYR A 26 -5.08 -3.84 1.95
N TYR A 27 -4.80 -2.67 1.40
CA TYR A 27 -4.78 -1.41 2.13
C TYR A 27 -6.14 -1.10 2.76
N LEU A 28 -7.23 -1.17 1.97
CA LEU A 28 -8.58 -0.85 2.43
C LEU A 28 -9.09 -1.74 3.57
N ARG A 29 -8.50 -2.92 3.79
CA ARG A 29 -8.86 -3.77 4.93
C ARG A 29 -8.35 -3.24 6.28
N ARG A 30 -7.42 -2.29 6.25
CA ARG A 30 -6.71 -1.78 7.42
C ARG A 30 -6.78 -0.25 7.56
N CYS A 31 -7.28 0.45 6.54
CA CYS A 31 -7.42 1.89 6.61
C CYS A 31 -8.43 2.31 7.67
N ASP A 32 -8.17 3.44 8.31
CA ASP A 32 -9.14 4.08 9.19
C ASP A 32 -10.10 4.91 8.34
N LEU A 33 -11.39 4.55 8.37
CA LEU A 33 -12.41 5.25 7.60
C LEU A 33 -12.77 6.62 8.17
N ASP A 34 -12.19 7.02 9.31
CA ASP A 34 -12.41 8.35 9.87
C ASP A 34 -11.67 9.45 9.09
N TYR A 35 -10.70 9.11 8.25
CA TYR A 35 -10.03 10.05 7.32
C TYR A 35 -10.85 10.30 6.06
N SER A 36 -10.59 11.41 5.37
CA SER A 36 -11.23 11.73 4.08
C SER A 36 -10.80 10.77 2.96
N ASN A 37 -11.54 10.76 1.85
CA ASN A 37 -11.21 9.90 0.72
C ASN A 37 -9.86 10.30 0.09
N GLU A 38 -9.58 11.60 0.06
CA GLU A 38 -8.34 12.18 -0.45
C GLU A 38 -7.15 11.84 0.45
N GLU A 39 -7.28 12.01 1.78
CA GLU A 39 -6.23 11.63 2.74
C GLU A 39 -5.90 10.13 2.66
N LEU A 40 -6.93 9.28 2.55
CA LEU A 40 -6.72 7.84 2.39
C LEU A 40 -6.07 7.47 1.06
N LEU A 41 -6.37 8.22 -0.01
CA LEU A 41 -5.75 8.01 -1.32
C LEU A 41 -4.28 8.40 -1.28
N GLU A 42 -3.95 9.54 -0.68
CA GLU A 42 -2.56 9.98 -0.52
C GLU A 42 -1.73 8.97 0.28
N ASP A 43 -2.22 8.54 1.44
CA ASP A 43 -1.55 7.51 2.27
C ASP A 43 -1.39 6.18 1.50
N TYR A 44 -2.39 5.78 0.70
CA TYR A 44 -2.26 4.60 -0.15
C TYR A 44 -1.18 4.76 -1.22
N LEU A 45 -1.11 5.92 -1.88
CA LEU A 45 -0.12 6.19 -2.92
C LEU A 45 1.28 6.20 -2.32
N GLU A 46 1.48 6.82 -1.15
CA GLU A 46 2.74 6.78 -0.43
C GLU A 46 3.10 5.33 -0.03
N PHE A 47 2.18 4.60 0.59
CA PHE A 47 2.37 3.20 0.95
C PHE A 47 2.76 2.32 -0.25
N ALA A 48 2.15 2.53 -1.41
CA ALA A 48 2.35 1.71 -2.60
C ALA A 48 3.56 2.13 -3.43
N TYR A 49 3.95 3.41 -3.38
CA TYR A 49 4.81 4.06 -4.37
C TYR A 49 5.86 5.05 -3.83
N ALA A 50 6.02 5.21 -2.51
CA ALA A 50 6.90 6.23 -1.89
C ALA A 50 8.31 6.35 -2.51
N ASP A 51 8.93 5.23 -2.91
CA ASP A 51 10.31 5.20 -3.40
C ASP A 51 10.43 5.24 -4.95
N SER A 52 9.35 5.54 -5.67
CA SER A 52 9.18 5.07 -7.05
C SER A 52 8.97 6.14 -8.12
N GLU A 53 9.30 7.40 -7.84
CA GLU A 53 9.24 8.46 -8.85
C GLU A 53 10.49 8.47 -9.75
N ILE A 54 10.28 8.24 -11.05
CA ILE A 54 11.24 8.58 -12.10
C ILE A 54 10.47 9.47 -13.09
N GLU A 55 10.88 10.74 -13.22
CA GLU A 55 10.37 11.67 -14.24
C GLU A 55 8.83 11.85 -14.25
N GLY A 56 8.17 11.74 -13.08
CA GLY A 56 6.72 11.92 -12.94
C GLY A 56 5.87 10.71 -13.32
N ASN A 57 6.50 9.59 -13.71
CA ASN A 57 5.83 8.30 -13.81
C ASN A 57 6.10 7.47 -12.56
N ILE A 58 5.03 6.90 -12.00
CA ILE A 58 5.10 6.03 -10.84
C ILE A 58 5.60 4.66 -11.29
N THR A 59 6.60 4.11 -10.61
CA THR A 59 7.08 2.75 -10.86
C THR A 59 6.58 1.79 -9.79
N TYR A 60 6.34 0.54 -10.16
CA TYR A 60 5.88 -0.49 -9.23
C TYR A 60 6.84 -1.67 -9.23
N LEU A 61 7.37 -1.99 -8.05
CA LEU A 61 8.17 -3.20 -7.89
C LEU A 61 7.27 -4.43 -7.87
N ASN A 62 7.30 -5.19 -8.96
CA ASN A 62 6.67 -6.49 -9.02
C ASN A 62 7.46 -7.47 -8.13
N LYS A 63 7.00 -7.68 -6.89
CA LYS A 63 7.67 -8.54 -5.89
C LYS A 63 7.86 -9.99 -6.33
N GLN A 64 7.08 -10.49 -7.30
CA GLN A 64 7.22 -11.86 -7.82
C GLN A 64 8.39 -11.96 -8.81
N THR A 65 8.45 -11.06 -9.79
CA THR A 65 9.51 -11.08 -10.82
C THR A 65 10.74 -10.29 -10.42
N LYS A 66 10.65 -9.48 -9.34
CA LYS A 66 11.66 -8.51 -8.88
C LYS A 66 12.00 -7.44 -9.92
N GLU A 67 11.06 -7.12 -10.80
CA GLU A 67 11.21 -6.11 -11.85
C GLU A 67 10.39 -4.87 -11.52
N TRP A 68 10.93 -3.71 -11.88
CA TRP A 68 10.20 -2.45 -11.85
C TRP A 68 9.34 -2.34 -13.10
N VAL A 69 8.05 -2.06 -12.90
CA VAL A 69 7.07 -1.88 -13.96
C VAL A 69 6.61 -0.43 -13.93
N GLU A 70 6.69 0.24 -15.06
CA GLU A 70 6.18 1.61 -15.20
C GLU A 70 4.65 1.60 -15.19
N ILE A 71 4.05 2.51 -14.42
CA ILE A 71 2.61 2.75 -14.41
C ILE A 71 2.35 4.00 -15.24
N ASP A 72 1.77 3.81 -16.42
CA ASP A 72 1.38 4.89 -17.31
C ASP A 72 0.21 5.72 -16.72
N LYS A 73 0.07 6.96 -17.19
CA LYS A 73 -0.97 7.88 -16.68
C LYS A 73 -2.39 7.29 -16.71
N PRO A 74 -2.84 6.62 -17.79
CA PRO A 74 -4.16 5.98 -17.80
C PRO A 74 -4.35 4.94 -16.69
N LEU A 75 -3.32 4.16 -16.36
CA LEU A 75 -3.39 3.20 -15.27
C LEU A 75 -3.34 3.88 -13.90
N GLN A 76 -2.56 4.96 -13.75
CA GLN A 76 -2.57 5.79 -12.54
C GLN A 76 -3.97 6.36 -12.26
N ASP A 77 -4.62 6.94 -13.28
CA ASP A 77 -5.97 7.48 -13.16
C ASP A 77 -6.97 6.38 -12.79
N ARG A 78 -6.85 5.21 -13.44
CA ARG A 78 -7.68 4.05 -13.11
C ARG A 78 -7.52 3.60 -11.66
N ILE A 79 -6.30 3.62 -11.12
CA ILE A 79 -6.02 3.27 -9.72
C ILE A 79 -6.75 4.25 -8.79
N LYS A 80 -6.59 5.56 -9.03
CA LYS A 80 -7.23 6.62 -8.23
C LYS A 80 -8.75 6.47 -8.24
N THR A 81 -9.37 6.38 -9.42
CA THR A 81 -10.83 6.22 -9.54
C THR A 81 -11.32 4.95 -8.84
N THR A 82 -10.66 3.81 -9.09
CA THR A 82 -11.07 2.52 -8.49
C THR A 82 -10.91 2.53 -6.97
N PHE A 83 -9.92 3.25 -6.45
CA PHE A 83 -9.70 3.39 -5.03
C PHE A 83 -10.85 4.15 -4.36
N ILE A 84 -11.19 5.33 -4.90
CA ILE A 84 -12.28 6.18 -4.39
C ILE A 84 -13.62 5.43 -4.44
N GLU A 85 -13.97 4.82 -5.58
CA GLU A 85 -15.21 4.03 -5.72
C GLU A 85 -15.33 2.91 -4.67
N ARG A 86 -14.22 2.28 -4.30
CA ARG A 86 -14.21 1.19 -3.31
C ARG A 86 -14.36 1.73 -1.90
N ILE A 87 -13.74 2.87 -1.58
CA ILE A 87 -13.92 3.53 -0.29
C ILE A 87 -15.38 3.94 -0.12
N GLU A 88 -15.97 4.61 -1.11
CA GLU A 88 -17.37 5.05 -1.06
C GLU A 88 -18.31 3.87 -0.81
N LYS A 89 -18.14 2.78 -1.57
CA LYS A 89 -18.89 1.53 -1.34
C LYS A 89 -18.68 0.93 0.05
N MET A 90 -17.47 1.03 0.60
CA MET A 90 -17.20 0.58 1.97
C MET A 90 -17.90 1.46 3.00
N ARG A 91 -17.87 2.78 2.84
CA ARG A 91 -18.55 3.74 3.73
C ARG A 91 -20.05 3.51 3.74
N GLU A 92 -20.66 3.34 2.57
CA GLU A 92 -22.08 3.00 2.43
C GLU A 92 -22.40 1.67 3.14
N LYS A 93 -21.60 0.63 2.89
CA LYS A 93 -21.80 -0.70 3.48
C LYS A 93 -21.73 -0.70 5.00
N TYR A 94 -20.83 0.08 5.59
CA TYR A 94 -20.64 0.16 7.05
C TYR A 94 -21.40 1.32 7.71
N ASN A 95 -22.19 2.09 6.94
CA ASN A 95 -22.87 3.29 7.39
C ASN A 95 -21.94 4.25 8.17
N ARG A 96 -20.71 4.42 7.65
CA ARG A 96 -19.68 5.33 8.17
C ARG A 96 -19.38 6.40 7.12
N PRO A 97 -20.29 7.38 6.93
CA PRO A 97 -19.95 8.55 6.14
C PRO A 97 -18.74 9.24 6.78
N TYR A 98 -17.91 9.86 5.95
CA TYR A 98 -16.87 10.73 6.47
C TYR A 98 -17.56 11.92 7.17
N ASP A 99 -17.30 12.07 8.46
CA ASP A 99 -17.70 13.23 9.25
C ASP A 99 -16.41 13.99 9.59
N PRO A 100 -16.20 15.20 9.05
CA PRO A 100 -15.00 15.98 9.32
C PRO A 100 -14.91 16.26 10.82
N LYS A 101 -14.09 15.51 11.54
CA LYS A 101 -13.77 15.83 12.93
C LYS A 101 -13.04 17.18 12.91
N GLU A 102 -13.53 18.14 13.69
CA GLU A 102 -12.76 19.36 13.96
C GLU A 102 -11.39 18.90 14.47
N LYS A 103 -10.32 19.26 13.75
CA LYS A 103 -8.95 18.91 14.13
C LYS A 103 -8.63 19.60 15.45
N GLU A 104 -8.92 18.95 16.58
CA GLU A 104 -8.15 19.19 17.79
C GLU A 104 -6.70 18.86 17.41
N HIS A 105 -5.87 19.90 17.35
CA HIS A 105 -4.44 19.76 17.12
C HIS A 105 -3.85 18.90 18.26
N GLU A 106 -3.88 17.57 18.12
CA GLU A 106 -2.95 16.71 18.85
C GLU A 106 -1.58 16.96 18.23
N GLU A 107 -0.81 17.83 18.87
CA GLU A 107 0.63 17.95 18.62
C GLU A 107 1.22 16.54 18.69
N GLU A 108 1.72 16.03 17.56
CA GLU A 108 2.44 14.76 17.53
C GLU A 108 3.56 14.81 18.58
N GLU A 109 3.34 14.18 19.73
CA GLU A 109 4.37 14.08 20.76
C GLU A 109 5.57 13.37 20.15
N LYS A 110 6.62 14.15 19.84
CA LYS A 110 7.92 13.65 19.38
C LYS A 110 8.37 12.57 20.36
N LYS A 111 8.32 11.30 19.93
CA LYS A 111 8.84 10.17 20.71
C LYS A 111 10.33 10.40 20.96
N VAL A 112 10.66 10.90 22.15
CA VAL A 112 12.06 11.04 22.60
C VAL A 112 12.61 9.63 22.79
N TYR A 113 13.41 9.16 21.84
CA TYR A 113 14.07 7.87 21.93
C TYR A 113 15.19 7.96 22.98
N THR A 114 14.91 7.51 24.20
CA THR A 114 15.96 7.34 25.22
C THR A 114 16.75 6.09 24.89
N ASN A 115 17.96 6.28 24.35
CA ASN A 115 18.93 5.20 24.16
C ASN A 115 19.34 4.68 25.54
N ASN A 116 18.66 3.66 26.05
CA ASN A 116 19.08 2.91 27.23
C ASN A 116 20.31 2.06 26.86
N VAL A 117 21.49 2.66 26.91
CA VAL A 117 22.78 1.98 26.75
C VAL A 117 22.97 1.05 27.95
N ILE A 118 22.88 -0.26 27.71
CA ILE A 118 23.21 -1.28 28.71
C ILE A 118 24.71 -1.51 28.66
N GLU A 119 25.45 -1.01 29.66
CA GLU A 119 26.87 -1.31 29.81
C GLU A 119 27.08 -2.70 30.43
N PHE A 120 27.71 -3.60 29.68
CA PHE A 120 28.11 -4.91 30.19
C PHE A 120 29.42 -4.80 30.96
N ARG A 121 29.37 -4.96 32.29
CA ARG A 121 30.58 -5.15 33.09
C ARG A 121 31.25 -6.47 32.72
N LYS A 122 32.53 -6.42 32.33
CA LYS A 122 33.38 -7.61 32.26
C LYS A 122 33.52 -8.21 33.66
N ARG A 123 33.27 -9.52 33.78
CA ARG A 123 33.64 -10.30 34.98
C ARG A 123 35.16 -10.42 35.02
N ASN A 124 35.74 -10.02 36.14
CA ASN A 124 37.11 -10.37 36.51
C ASN A 124 37.17 -11.84 36.95
#